data_AF-A0A967H8X3-F1
#
_entry.id   AF-A0A967H8X3-F1
#
_cell.length_a   1.000
_cell.length_b   1.000
_cell.length_c   1.000
_cell.angle_alpha   90.00
_cell.angle_beta   90.00
_cell.angle_gamma   90.00
#
_symmetry.space_group_name_H-M   'P 1'
#
loop_
_entity.id
_entity.type
_entity.pdbx_description
1 polymer ?
#
loop_
_entity_poly.entity_id
_entity_poly.type
_entity_poly.pdbx_seq_one_letter_code
_entity_poly.pdbx_strand_id
1 'polypeptide(L)'
;DFGNITGGNNTDIFNFTTGSITNAVDGGAGTVNDTLTYAGGPVATVTLTAIGTNDGFQGTATSLGTFDNINTLVGSSGTDSLTGINADSAWTIDVGNTYVANSRTLTFSAVEDLIGNAGADTFNINTDHAGDLSGLGGDDIFDFADAVTVTGTISGGSGSDTMDFADVVTGIIILSISNTDANGSDGDADNDTPPEDPIDKGLAADDFTGIDTFIGTAGSILIGPNTDTFYNITDTNTGTYGDSLVNIGANSFNNFQIQGGTADDTFVFQNNATAQISNDIDGGAGTDTLAGSLAADTFNITGTTSVTITPSAGVATNLTSIETIDGANATDDGTTTVGDTGNDIFNINNNWSGTLAG
;
A
#
# COMPACT_ATOMS: atom_id res chain seq x y z
N ASP A 1 2.93 -22.05 41.76
CA ASP A 1 2.53 -20.69 41.44
C ASP A 1 3.66 -19.77 41.84
N PHE A 2 4.35 -19.17 40.87
CA PHE A 2 5.37 -18.17 41.16
C PHE A 2 4.65 -16.84 41.43
N GLY A 3 5.19 -16.00 42.32
CA GLY A 3 4.73 -14.62 42.45
C GLY A 3 5.08 -13.80 41.20
N ASN A 4 4.85 -12.49 41.26
CA ASN A 4 5.39 -11.59 40.24
C ASN A 4 6.92 -11.73 40.19
N ILE A 5 7.47 -11.70 38.98
CA ILE A 5 8.90 -11.80 38.73
C ILE A 5 9.38 -10.40 38.35
N THR A 6 10.34 -9.86 39.09
CA THR A 6 10.93 -8.55 38.82
C THR A 6 12.43 -8.72 38.65
N GLY A 7 12.97 -8.13 37.59
CA GLY A 7 14.39 -8.01 37.29
C GLY A 7 15.11 -7.12 38.30
N GLY A 8 16.44 -7.13 38.20
CA GLY A 8 17.34 -6.27 38.97
C GLY A 8 17.66 -4.98 38.24
N ASN A 9 18.91 -4.51 38.41
CA ASN A 9 19.45 -3.35 37.70
C ASN A 9 20.37 -3.76 36.53
N ASN A 10 20.50 -5.06 36.28
CA ASN A 10 21.33 -5.62 35.21
C ASN A 10 20.40 -6.12 34.11
N THR A 11 20.94 -6.42 32.93
CA THR A 11 20.14 -7.10 31.89
C THR A 11 19.59 -8.41 32.42
N ASP A 12 18.28 -8.51 32.41
CA ASP A 12 17.54 -9.71 32.76
C ASP A 12 16.97 -10.40 31.51
N ILE A 13 16.88 -11.73 31.59
CA ILE A 13 16.35 -12.58 30.51
C ILE A 13 15.25 -13.46 31.08
N PHE A 14 14.03 -13.22 30.62
CA PHE A 14 12.85 -14.01 30.95
C PHE A 14 12.58 -15.00 29.80
N ASN A 15 13.04 -16.23 29.98
CA ASN A 15 12.95 -17.27 28.94
C ASN A 15 11.80 -18.26 29.20
N PHE A 16 10.81 -18.26 28.31
CA PHE A 16 9.65 -19.13 28.36
C PHE A 16 9.78 -20.29 27.35
N THR A 17 10.50 -21.34 27.76
CA THR A 17 10.63 -22.58 26.96
C THR A 17 9.47 -23.56 27.19
N THR A 18 8.94 -23.62 28.42
CA THR A 18 7.82 -24.48 28.80
C THR A 18 7.06 -23.88 29.98
N GLY A 19 5.80 -24.30 30.16
CA GLY A 19 4.97 -23.87 31.28
C GLY A 19 4.43 -22.45 31.12
N SER A 20 3.66 -21.99 32.10
CA SER A 20 3.06 -20.66 32.11
C SER A 20 3.07 -20.08 33.51
N ILE A 21 3.18 -18.76 33.61
CA ILE A 21 2.88 -18.01 34.82
C ILE A 21 1.61 -17.18 34.59
N THR A 22 0.81 -16.97 35.62
CA THR A 22 -0.36 -16.07 35.56
C THR A 22 -0.04 -14.67 36.05
N ASN A 23 1.19 -14.46 36.51
CA ASN A 23 1.65 -13.27 37.20
C ASN A 23 2.45 -12.35 36.26
N ALA A 24 2.73 -11.15 36.75
CA ALA A 24 3.50 -10.16 36.00
C ALA A 24 4.99 -10.49 35.94
N VAL A 25 5.60 -10.21 34.80
CA VAL A 25 7.05 -10.06 34.60
C VAL A 25 7.37 -8.58 34.55
N ASP A 26 8.49 -8.15 35.13
CA ASP A 26 8.93 -6.77 35.09
C ASP A 26 10.44 -6.75 34.90
N GLY A 27 10.96 -6.09 33.86
CA GLY A 27 12.40 -5.91 33.65
C GLY A 27 13.07 -5.09 34.75
N GLY A 28 12.33 -4.22 35.43
CA GLY A 28 12.83 -3.38 36.50
C GLY A 28 13.38 -2.05 35.97
N ALA A 29 14.56 -1.65 36.43
CA ALA A 29 15.05 -0.28 36.24
C ALA A 29 15.73 -0.05 34.87
N GLY A 30 15.29 0.98 34.15
CA GLY A 30 15.67 1.32 32.77
C GLY A 30 17.07 1.82 32.47
N THR A 31 18.11 1.22 33.06
CA THR A 31 19.50 1.56 32.71
C THR A 31 20.15 0.59 31.75
N VAL A 32 19.50 -0.54 31.49
CA VAL A 32 19.98 -1.67 30.68
C VAL A 32 18.76 -2.35 30.05
N ASN A 33 18.96 -3.00 28.91
CA ASN A 33 17.86 -3.66 28.20
C ASN A 33 17.52 -5.01 28.83
N ASP A 34 16.24 -5.27 29.00
CA ASP A 34 15.70 -6.56 29.44
C ASP A 34 15.02 -7.33 28.31
N THR A 35 15.15 -8.65 28.34
CA THR A 35 14.71 -9.55 27.26
C THR A 35 13.58 -10.46 27.70
N LEU A 36 12.48 -10.44 26.95
CA LEU A 36 11.47 -11.49 26.95
C LEU A 36 11.72 -12.41 25.76
N THR A 37 11.93 -13.71 25.99
CA THR A 37 12.27 -14.66 24.92
C THR A 37 11.45 -15.94 24.98
N TYR A 38 11.04 -16.40 23.80
CA TYR A 38 10.35 -17.66 23.53
C TYR A 38 11.24 -18.62 22.72
N ALA A 39 12.55 -18.40 22.68
CA ALA A 39 13.48 -19.23 21.93
C ALA A 39 13.44 -20.68 22.43
N GLY A 40 13.01 -21.60 21.55
CA GLY A 40 12.79 -23.01 21.88
C GLY A 40 11.53 -23.27 22.73
N GLY A 41 10.61 -22.30 22.79
CA GLY A 41 9.33 -22.34 23.49
C GLY A 41 8.11 -22.43 22.57
N PRO A 42 6.91 -22.13 23.10
CA PRO A 42 5.69 -22.06 22.29
C PRO A 42 5.68 -20.81 21.42
N VAL A 43 4.79 -20.79 20.42
CA VAL A 43 4.46 -19.60 19.63
C VAL A 43 4.15 -18.41 20.55
N ALA A 44 4.78 -17.29 20.29
CA ALA A 44 4.67 -16.03 20.99
C ALA A 44 3.65 -15.13 20.29
N THR A 45 2.48 -14.99 20.90
CA THR A 45 1.56 -13.88 20.61
C THR A 45 1.82 -12.78 21.64
N VAL A 46 2.25 -11.61 21.19
CA VAL A 46 2.62 -10.46 22.05
C VAL A 46 1.80 -9.23 21.66
N THR A 47 1.27 -8.54 22.66
CA THR A 47 0.55 -7.27 22.48
C THR A 47 1.12 -6.23 23.41
N LEU A 48 1.68 -5.15 22.86
CA LEU A 48 2.13 -4.00 23.62
C LEU A 48 0.91 -3.16 24.02
N THR A 49 0.86 -2.73 25.28
CA THR A 49 -0.29 -1.99 25.83
C THR A 49 0.04 -0.53 26.14
N ALA A 50 1.31 -0.25 26.46
CA ALA A 50 1.86 1.10 26.65
C ALA A 50 3.40 1.02 26.65
N ILE A 51 4.04 2.19 26.71
CA ILE A 51 5.44 2.25 27.18
C ILE A 51 5.49 1.73 28.63
N GLY A 52 6.58 1.08 28.99
CA GLY A 52 6.72 0.56 30.35
C GLY A 52 6.85 1.68 31.38
N THR A 53 6.59 1.33 32.63
CA THR A 53 6.49 2.28 33.75
C THR A 53 7.77 3.11 33.93
N ASN A 54 8.92 2.52 33.61
CA ASN A 54 10.24 3.12 33.77
C ASN A 54 11.09 3.03 32.49
N ASP A 55 10.96 1.94 31.74
CA ASP A 55 11.69 1.66 30.51
C ASP A 55 10.87 0.81 29.54
N GLY A 56 11.41 0.52 28.37
CA GLY A 56 10.88 -0.46 27.44
C GLY A 56 9.37 -0.35 27.22
N PHE A 57 8.74 -1.50 27.06
CA PHE A 57 7.30 -1.61 26.88
C PHE A 57 6.67 -2.51 27.93
N GLN A 58 5.38 -2.29 28.15
CA GLN A 58 4.52 -3.18 28.90
C GLN A 58 3.47 -3.81 27.98
N GLY A 59 2.98 -4.99 28.34
CA GLY A 59 2.05 -5.71 27.49
C GLY A 59 1.56 -7.03 28.05
N THR A 60 0.95 -7.81 27.19
CA THR A 60 0.57 -9.20 27.43
C THR A 60 1.30 -10.09 26.44
N ALA A 61 1.63 -11.30 26.85
CA ALA A 61 2.28 -12.25 25.97
C ALA A 61 1.92 -13.69 26.32
N THR A 62 2.23 -14.61 25.42
CA THR A 62 1.95 -16.04 25.61
C THR A 62 2.61 -16.58 26.89
N SER A 63 1.96 -17.49 27.60
CA SER A 63 2.52 -18.13 28.80
C SER A 63 2.85 -17.20 29.98
N LEU A 64 2.43 -15.93 29.96
CA LEU A 64 2.54 -15.01 31.10
C LEU A 64 1.28 -14.13 31.24
N GLY A 65 1.09 -13.50 32.41
CA GLY A 65 -0.05 -12.61 32.64
C GLY A 65 0.12 -11.26 31.94
N THR A 66 1.07 -10.47 32.45
CA THR A 66 1.50 -9.19 31.85
C THR A 66 3.01 -9.08 31.93
N PHE A 67 3.62 -8.22 31.12
CA PHE A 67 5.00 -7.79 31.30
C PHE A 67 5.08 -6.26 31.40
N ASP A 68 6.13 -5.76 32.02
CA ASP A 68 6.50 -4.33 32.09
C ASP A 68 8.02 -4.18 31.88
N ASN A 69 8.44 -3.02 31.42
CA ASN A 69 9.84 -2.63 31.25
C ASN A 69 10.68 -3.61 30.41
N ILE A 70 10.15 -4.11 29.29
CA ILE A 70 10.89 -5.01 28.36
C ILE A 70 11.37 -4.24 27.11
N ASN A 71 12.65 -4.41 26.75
CA ASN A 71 13.28 -3.71 25.62
C ASN A 71 13.59 -4.64 24.44
N THR A 72 13.65 -5.94 24.68
CA THR A 72 13.97 -6.93 23.64
C THR A 72 12.96 -8.07 23.66
N LEU A 73 12.39 -8.37 22.49
CA LEU A 73 11.54 -9.53 22.25
C LEU A 73 12.27 -10.52 21.34
N VAL A 74 12.24 -11.80 21.69
CA VAL A 74 12.68 -12.87 20.80
C VAL A 74 11.56 -13.88 20.73
N GLY A 75 10.99 -14.11 19.54
CA GLY A 75 9.96 -15.13 19.38
C GLY A 75 10.53 -16.54 19.41
N SER A 76 9.71 -17.47 18.93
CA SER A 76 9.91 -18.90 18.92
C SER A 76 10.48 -19.37 17.58
N SER A 77 10.20 -20.63 17.22
CA SER A 77 10.48 -21.17 15.88
C SER A 77 9.20 -21.42 15.08
N GLY A 78 8.04 -21.05 15.62
CA GLY A 78 6.78 -21.03 14.90
C GLY A 78 6.53 -19.66 14.30
N THR A 79 5.31 -19.42 13.83
CA THR A 79 4.85 -18.11 13.39
C THR A 79 4.39 -17.31 14.60
N ASP A 80 5.18 -16.32 14.98
CA ASP A 80 4.95 -15.45 16.13
C ASP A 80 4.37 -14.10 15.70
N SER A 81 3.68 -13.41 16.62
CA SER A 81 3.08 -12.10 16.32
C SER A 81 3.39 -11.04 17.38
N LEU A 82 3.56 -9.80 16.91
CA LEU A 82 3.75 -8.62 17.74
C LEU A 82 2.77 -7.51 17.33
N THR A 83 1.83 -7.21 18.21
CA THR A 83 0.92 -6.06 18.09
C THR A 83 1.49 -4.85 18.82
N GLY A 84 1.60 -3.72 18.13
CA GLY A 84 2.03 -2.42 18.66
C GLY A 84 1.03 -1.80 19.64
N ILE A 85 1.44 -0.69 20.27
CA ILE A 85 0.53 0.12 21.10
C ILE A 85 -0.45 0.90 20.24
N ASN A 86 -1.55 1.38 20.82
CA ASN A 86 -2.47 2.31 20.16
C ASN A 86 -1.90 3.75 20.15
N ALA A 87 -0.91 3.96 19.28
CA ALA A 87 -0.30 5.25 18.95
C ALA A 87 0.56 5.10 17.68
N ASP A 88 0.82 6.21 16.99
CA ASP A 88 1.72 6.23 15.85
C ASP A 88 3.05 5.54 16.15
N SER A 89 3.49 4.67 15.24
CA SER A 89 4.70 3.89 15.42
C SER A 89 5.50 3.69 14.14
N ALA A 90 6.77 3.38 14.30
CA ALA A 90 7.67 3.02 13.21
C ALA A 90 8.22 1.62 13.44
N TRP A 91 7.96 0.73 12.51
CA TRP A 91 8.54 -0.60 12.40
C TRP A 91 9.70 -0.52 11.40
N THR A 92 10.86 -1.00 11.79
CA THR A 92 12.00 -1.15 10.89
C THR A 92 12.34 -2.62 10.81
N ILE A 93 12.18 -3.19 9.62
CA ILE A 93 12.51 -4.57 9.30
C ILE A 93 13.87 -4.54 8.59
N ASP A 94 14.91 -5.00 9.28
CA ASP A 94 16.31 -4.97 8.83
C ASP A 94 17.08 -6.09 9.56
N VAL A 95 18.41 -6.16 9.42
CA VAL A 95 19.28 -7.10 10.15
C VAL A 95 19.07 -7.03 11.67
N GLY A 96 18.61 -5.89 12.19
CA GLY A 96 18.16 -5.74 13.58
C GLY A 96 16.81 -5.03 13.65
N ASN A 97 15.73 -5.81 13.69
CA ASN A 97 14.38 -5.25 13.68
C ASN A 97 14.11 -4.38 14.91
N THR A 98 13.43 -3.25 14.69
CA THR A 98 13.02 -2.33 15.75
C THR A 98 11.58 -1.89 15.61
N TYR A 99 10.93 -1.69 16.75
CA TYR A 99 9.65 -1.02 16.88
C TYR A 99 9.85 0.25 17.71
N VAL A 100 9.41 1.40 17.20
CA VAL A 100 9.54 2.69 17.87
C VAL A 100 8.18 3.35 18.02
N ALA A 101 7.77 3.64 19.25
CA ALA A 101 6.56 4.39 19.55
C ALA A 101 6.77 5.23 20.82
N ASN A 102 6.19 6.43 20.86
CA ASN A 102 6.30 7.34 22.01
C ASN A 102 7.75 7.55 22.52
N SER A 103 8.70 7.70 21.59
CA SER A 103 10.14 7.84 21.88
C SER A 103 10.79 6.66 22.62
N ARG A 104 10.16 5.48 22.57
CA ARG A 104 10.72 4.24 23.10
C ARG A 104 10.98 3.26 21.97
N THR A 105 12.06 2.49 22.10
CA THR A 105 12.48 1.48 21.13
C THR A 105 12.41 0.09 21.74
N LEU A 106 11.74 -0.83 21.07
CA LEU A 106 11.80 -2.26 21.28
C LEU A 106 12.65 -2.86 20.15
N THR A 107 13.55 -3.76 20.50
CA THR A 107 14.26 -4.60 19.52
C THR A 107 13.56 -5.94 19.45
N PHE A 108 13.38 -6.50 18.25
CA PHE A 108 12.76 -7.82 18.11
C PHE A 108 13.47 -8.72 17.10
N SER A 109 13.26 -10.03 17.21
CA SER A 109 13.80 -11.03 16.29
C SER A 109 12.98 -12.31 16.36
N ALA A 110 12.98 -13.10 15.28
CA ALA A 110 12.14 -14.30 15.14
C ALA A 110 10.67 -14.00 15.47
N VAL A 111 10.15 -12.92 14.88
CA VAL A 111 8.74 -12.56 14.93
C VAL A 111 8.34 -12.23 13.50
N GLU A 112 7.34 -12.95 13.01
CA GLU A 112 6.91 -12.92 11.62
C GLU A 112 5.79 -11.89 11.46
N ASP A 113 4.68 -12.02 12.17
CA ASP A 113 3.52 -11.16 11.93
C ASP A 113 3.64 -9.85 12.73
N LEU A 114 3.67 -8.72 12.01
CA LEU A 114 3.79 -7.37 12.59
C LEU A 114 2.47 -6.63 12.43
N ILE A 115 1.90 -6.24 13.55
CA ILE A 115 0.54 -5.70 13.61
C ILE A 115 0.61 -4.32 14.29
N GLY A 116 0.17 -3.30 13.59
CA GLY A 116 -0.05 -1.95 14.08
C GLY A 116 -1.18 -1.88 15.10
N ASN A 117 -1.90 -0.75 15.15
CA ASN A 117 -3.10 -0.66 15.96
C ASN A 117 -4.16 0.33 15.44
N ALA A 118 -4.22 1.54 15.97
CA ALA A 118 -5.19 2.55 15.54
C ALA A 118 -4.54 3.93 15.33
N GLY A 119 -3.20 3.98 15.39
CA GLY A 119 -2.40 5.17 15.09
C GLY A 119 -1.72 4.98 13.74
N ALA A 120 -1.14 6.04 13.18
CA ALA A 120 -0.46 5.94 11.90
C ALA A 120 0.88 5.20 12.05
N ASP A 121 0.97 4.02 11.46
CA ASP A 121 2.09 3.11 11.57
C ASP A 121 2.89 3.07 10.26
N THR A 122 4.22 3.18 10.36
CA THR A 122 5.13 3.09 9.21
C THR A 122 5.96 1.82 9.29
N PHE A 123 5.81 0.92 8.31
CA PHE A 123 6.60 -0.28 8.12
C PHE A 123 7.72 -0.03 7.10
N ASN A 124 8.95 0.18 7.58
CA ASN A 124 10.14 0.35 6.75
C ASN A 124 10.76 -1.02 6.47
N ILE A 125 10.54 -1.55 5.26
CA ILE A 125 10.90 -2.90 4.83
C ILE A 125 12.26 -2.84 4.11
N ASN A 126 13.35 -2.97 4.87
CA ASN A 126 14.72 -2.85 4.35
C ASN A 126 15.39 -4.19 4.00
N THR A 127 14.79 -5.30 4.43
CA THR A 127 15.22 -6.66 4.13
C THR A 127 14.00 -7.54 3.93
N ASP A 128 14.20 -8.71 3.30
CA ASP A 128 13.15 -9.71 3.12
C ASP A 128 12.40 -10.01 4.42
N HIS A 129 11.08 -10.10 4.31
CA HIS A 129 10.18 -10.36 5.42
C HIS A 129 9.26 -11.54 5.08
N ALA A 130 9.09 -12.44 6.05
CA ALA A 130 8.28 -13.65 5.89
C ALA A 130 7.22 -13.70 6.98
N GLY A 131 6.18 -12.88 6.84
CA GLY A 131 5.09 -12.70 7.78
C GLY A 131 4.11 -11.65 7.29
N ASP A 132 2.94 -11.61 7.92
CA ASP A 132 1.90 -10.62 7.59
C ASP A 132 2.27 -9.25 8.16
N LEU A 133 2.02 -8.19 7.39
CA LEU A 133 2.12 -6.80 7.83
C LEU A 133 0.72 -6.19 7.85
N SER A 134 0.24 -5.74 9.01
CA SER A 134 -1.09 -5.17 9.14
C SER A 134 -1.06 -3.84 9.89
N GLY A 135 -1.54 -2.76 9.27
CA GLY A 135 -1.69 -1.45 9.91
C GLY A 135 -2.88 -1.37 10.87
N LEU A 136 -3.95 -2.11 10.54
CA LEU A 136 -5.25 -2.17 11.19
C LEU A 136 -6.04 -0.88 11.10
N GLY A 137 -5.58 0.21 11.68
CA GLY A 137 -6.25 1.48 11.51
C GLY A 137 -5.33 2.65 11.79
N GLY A 138 -5.67 3.80 11.22
CA GLY A 138 -4.70 4.87 11.06
C GLY A 138 -4.37 5.02 9.58
N ASP A 139 -3.57 6.02 9.25
CA ASP A 139 -3.08 6.20 7.88
C ASP A 139 -1.70 5.55 7.82
N ASP A 140 -1.63 4.30 7.37
CA ASP A 140 -0.44 3.47 7.49
C ASP A 140 0.43 3.52 6.22
N ILE A 141 1.73 3.27 6.36
CA ILE A 141 2.70 3.30 5.27
C ILE A 141 3.50 2.00 5.24
N PHE A 142 3.51 1.31 4.11
CA PHE A 142 4.39 0.18 3.82
C PHE A 142 5.46 0.65 2.82
N ASP A 143 6.67 0.91 3.33
CA ASP A 143 7.79 1.50 2.59
C ASP A 143 8.82 0.42 2.22
N PHE A 144 8.99 0.20 0.93
CA PHE A 144 9.84 -0.84 0.35
C PHE A 144 11.19 -0.31 -0.11
N ALA A 145 12.26 -0.87 0.46
CA ALA A 145 13.60 -0.68 -0.09
C ALA A 145 13.82 -1.48 -1.39
N ASP A 146 14.90 -1.16 -2.12
CA ASP A 146 15.24 -1.90 -3.34
C ASP A 146 15.51 -3.38 -3.09
N ALA A 147 14.92 -4.22 -3.95
CA ALA A 147 15.14 -5.66 -4.01
C ALA A 147 14.80 -6.44 -2.72
N VAL A 148 13.80 -5.98 -1.97
CA VAL A 148 13.21 -6.71 -0.84
C VAL A 148 11.97 -7.49 -1.28
N THR A 149 11.69 -8.60 -0.60
CA THR A 149 10.46 -9.38 -0.80
C THR A 149 9.70 -9.55 0.51
N VAL A 150 8.38 -9.41 0.47
CA VAL A 150 7.45 -9.84 1.52
C VAL A 150 6.70 -11.08 1.03
N THR A 151 6.65 -12.14 1.84
CA THR A 151 5.96 -13.40 1.50
C THR A 151 4.76 -13.68 2.42
N GLY A 152 4.23 -12.62 3.03
CA GLY A 152 2.97 -12.62 3.75
C GLY A 152 2.07 -11.53 3.18
N THR A 153 0.85 -11.44 3.70
CA THR A 153 -0.13 -10.43 3.26
C THR A 153 0.22 -9.04 3.78
N ILE A 154 -0.17 -8.02 3.02
CA ILE A 154 -0.13 -6.62 3.45
C ILE A 154 -1.56 -6.11 3.58
N SER A 155 -1.92 -5.58 4.74
CA SER A 155 -3.24 -5.03 5.00
C SER A 155 -3.13 -3.65 5.63
N GLY A 156 -3.55 -2.60 4.91
CA GLY A 156 -3.62 -1.26 5.48
C GLY A 156 -4.63 -1.21 6.62
N GLY A 157 -5.86 -1.63 6.34
CA GLY A 157 -6.90 -1.77 7.34
C GLY A 157 -7.93 -0.66 7.16
N SER A 158 -8.11 0.23 8.14
CA SER A 158 -9.02 1.37 8.02
C SER A 158 -8.27 2.69 8.13
N GLY A 159 -8.43 3.57 7.15
CA GLY A 159 -7.74 4.84 7.09
C GLY A 159 -7.35 5.11 5.66
N SER A 160 -6.36 5.98 5.43
CA SER A 160 -5.78 6.19 4.12
C SER A 160 -4.38 5.57 4.08
N ASP A 161 -4.29 4.38 3.53
CA ASP A 161 -3.09 3.56 3.60
C ASP A 161 -2.24 3.68 2.32
N THR A 162 -0.93 3.63 2.48
CA THR A 162 0.05 3.84 1.41
C THR A 162 0.97 2.65 1.24
N MET A 163 1.08 2.17 0.01
CA MET A 163 2.13 1.25 -0.42
C MET A 163 3.16 2.02 -1.24
N ASP A 164 4.37 2.15 -0.71
CA ASP A 164 5.44 3.00 -1.25
C ASP A 164 6.63 2.17 -1.77
N PHE A 165 6.86 2.26 -3.08
CA PHE A 165 7.99 1.66 -3.78
C PHE A 165 8.98 2.71 -4.31
N ALA A 166 8.91 3.97 -3.88
CA ALA A 166 9.72 5.05 -4.44
C ALA A 166 11.24 4.81 -4.42
N ASP A 167 11.72 4.01 -3.46
CA ASP A 167 13.13 3.65 -3.31
C ASP A 167 13.55 2.39 -4.09
N VAL A 168 12.63 1.72 -4.79
CA VAL A 168 12.92 0.53 -5.59
C VAL A 168 13.55 0.92 -6.93
N VAL A 169 14.78 0.46 -7.19
CA VAL A 169 15.54 0.81 -8.41
C VAL A 169 15.80 -0.37 -9.34
N THR A 170 15.46 -1.59 -8.91
CA THR A 170 15.58 -2.81 -9.71
C THR A 170 14.21 -3.41 -10.00
N GLY A 171 13.98 -3.78 -11.27
CA GLY A 171 12.71 -4.35 -11.70
C GLY A 171 11.69 -3.31 -12.14
N ILE A 172 10.47 -3.77 -12.41
CA ILE A 172 9.29 -2.96 -12.69
C ILE A 172 8.24 -3.39 -11.68
N ILE A 173 7.55 -2.45 -11.06
CA ILE A 173 6.43 -2.76 -10.18
C ILE A 173 5.18 -2.91 -11.04
N ILE A 174 4.54 -4.06 -10.99
CA ILE A 174 3.22 -4.29 -11.58
C ILE A 174 2.28 -4.55 -10.42
N LEU A 175 1.12 -3.91 -10.39
CA LEU A 175 0.09 -4.15 -9.39
C LEU A 175 -1.22 -4.41 -10.12
N SER A 176 -1.95 -5.44 -9.73
CA SER A 176 -3.27 -5.77 -10.25
C SER A 176 -4.31 -5.60 -9.16
N ILE A 177 -5.21 -4.63 -9.34
CA ILE A 177 -6.31 -4.38 -8.41
C ILE A 177 -7.41 -5.41 -8.66
N SER A 178 -7.79 -6.14 -7.63
CA SER A 178 -8.88 -7.13 -7.68
C SER A 178 -10.23 -6.49 -7.40
N ASN A 179 -10.28 -5.56 -6.44
CA ASN A 179 -11.46 -4.84 -6.04
C ASN A 179 -11.10 -3.52 -5.34
N THR A 180 -12.10 -2.65 -5.17
CA THR A 180 -11.99 -1.45 -4.33
C THR A 180 -13.20 -1.38 -3.40
N ASP A 181 -12.99 -0.89 -2.18
CA ASP A 181 -14.05 -0.64 -1.21
C ASP A 181 -13.82 0.66 -0.43
N ALA A 182 -14.50 0.82 0.71
CA ALA A 182 -14.43 2.04 1.52
C ALA A 182 -13.08 2.22 2.26
N ASN A 183 -12.24 1.19 2.26
CA ASN A 183 -10.93 1.14 2.90
C ASN A 183 -9.79 1.05 1.88
N GLY A 184 -10.06 1.36 0.61
CA GLY A 184 -9.05 1.37 -0.44
C GLY A 184 -9.15 0.17 -1.37
N SER A 185 -8.00 -0.27 -1.88
CA SER A 185 -7.89 -1.27 -2.93
C SER A 185 -7.30 -2.57 -2.42
N ASP A 186 -7.89 -3.68 -2.84
CA ASP A 186 -7.33 -5.02 -2.67
C ASP A 186 -6.79 -5.50 -4.01
N GLY A 187 -5.73 -6.29 -4.00
CA GLY A 187 -5.12 -6.77 -5.22
C GLY A 187 -3.91 -7.64 -4.98
N ASP A 188 -3.19 -7.87 -6.06
CA ASP A 188 -1.98 -8.68 -6.07
C ASP A 188 -0.86 -7.86 -6.70
N ALA A 189 0.36 -8.00 -6.19
CA ALA A 189 1.53 -7.52 -6.92
C ALA A 189 1.93 -8.51 -8.02
N ASP A 190 1.63 -9.80 -7.88
CA ASP A 190 1.94 -10.85 -8.86
C ASP A 190 0.80 -11.02 -9.89
N ASN A 191 0.95 -10.43 -11.08
CA ASN A 191 -0.06 -10.60 -12.15
C ASN A 191 0.17 -11.85 -13.04
N ASP A 192 1.02 -12.81 -12.66
CA ASP A 192 1.37 -13.93 -13.56
C ASP A 192 0.73 -15.28 -13.21
N THR A 193 0.01 -15.84 -14.19
CA THR A 193 -0.09 -17.31 -14.25
C THR A 193 1.29 -17.90 -14.59
N PRO A 194 1.77 -18.92 -13.87
CA PRO A 194 3.15 -19.45 -14.01
C PRO A 194 3.58 -19.76 -15.46
N PRO A 195 4.88 -19.65 -15.81
CA PRO A 195 6.02 -19.52 -14.91
C PRO A 195 6.46 -18.07 -14.68
N GLU A 196 6.62 -17.73 -13.41
CA GLU A 196 7.04 -16.44 -12.83
C GLU A 196 8.08 -15.70 -13.67
N ASP A 197 7.76 -14.46 -14.09
CA ASP A 197 8.77 -13.50 -14.49
C ASP A 197 9.57 -13.09 -13.23
N PRO A 198 10.90 -13.23 -13.20
CA PRO A 198 11.74 -12.77 -12.07
C PRO A 198 11.71 -11.25 -11.81
N ILE A 199 10.81 -10.51 -12.46
CA ILE A 199 10.70 -9.04 -12.44
C ILE A 199 9.62 -8.55 -11.47
N ASP A 200 8.70 -9.41 -11.03
CA ASP A 200 7.78 -9.03 -9.97
C ASP A 200 8.48 -9.00 -8.62
N LYS A 201 8.69 -7.79 -8.10
CA LYS A 201 9.50 -7.56 -6.92
C LYS A 201 8.72 -6.76 -5.91
N GLY A 202 8.27 -7.44 -4.87
CA GLY A 202 7.66 -6.81 -3.70
C GLY A 202 6.90 -7.84 -2.89
N LEU A 203 6.03 -8.62 -3.54
CA LEU A 203 5.22 -9.69 -2.92
C LEU A 203 5.39 -10.96 -3.76
N ALA A 204 5.82 -12.08 -3.14
CA ALA A 204 6.09 -13.33 -3.87
C ALA A 204 5.00 -14.42 -3.68
N ALA A 205 3.94 -14.12 -2.92
CA ALA A 205 2.89 -15.09 -2.62
C ALA A 205 1.51 -14.51 -2.29
N ASP A 206 1.34 -13.20 -2.11
CA ASP A 206 0.21 -12.71 -1.32
C ASP A 206 -0.40 -11.39 -1.77
N ASP A 207 -1.73 -11.37 -1.62
CA ASP A 207 -2.62 -10.25 -1.83
C ASP A 207 -2.27 -9.07 -0.89
N PHE A 208 -2.39 -7.85 -1.39
CA PHE A 208 -2.56 -6.67 -0.56
C PHE A 208 -4.05 -6.36 -0.38
N THR A 209 -4.41 -5.77 0.75
CA THR A 209 -5.78 -5.35 1.04
C THR A 209 -5.81 -3.96 1.64
N GLY A 210 -6.89 -3.23 1.33
CA GLY A 210 -7.15 -1.90 1.88
C GLY A 210 -6.00 -0.92 1.71
N ILE A 211 -5.52 -0.72 0.47
CA ILE A 211 -4.49 0.28 0.15
C ILE A 211 -5.11 1.38 -0.72
N ASP A 212 -5.09 2.62 -0.24
CA ASP A 212 -5.66 3.76 -0.96
C ASP A 212 -4.66 4.41 -1.92
N THR A 213 -3.37 4.40 -1.57
CA THR A 213 -2.32 5.12 -2.29
C THR A 213 -1.18 4.22 -2.70
N PHE A 214 -0.90 4.18 -4.00
CA PHE A 214 0.26 3.47 -4.56
C PHE A 214 1.31 4.46 -5.05
N ILE A 215 2.56 4.31 -4.60
CA ILE A 215 3.69 5.10 -5.09
C ILE A 215 4.68 4.15 -5.76
N GLY A 216 4.87 4.31 -7.07
CA GLY A 216 5.73 3.48 -7.89
C GLY A 216 7.00 4.19 -8.32
N THR A 217 7.67 3.59 -9.30
CA THR A 217 8.84 4.17 -9.96
C THR A 217 8.65 4.23 -11.47
N ALA A 218 9.61 4.81 -12.18
CA ALA A 218 9.48 5.01 -13.61
C ALA A 218 9.32 3.67 -14.35
N GLY A 219 8.14 3.47 -14.94
CA GLY A 219 7.81 2.26 -15.69
C GLY A 219 6.85 1.31 -14.96
N SER A 220 6.50 1.60 -13.70
CA SER A 220 5.49 0.83 -12.96
C SER A 220 4.14 0.82 -13.68
N ILE A 221 3.38 -0.25 -13.51
CA ILE A 221 2.07 -0.48 -14.15
C ILE A 221 1.03 -0.80 -13.08
N LEU A 222 -0.09 -0.09 -13.09
CA LEU A 222 -1.26 -0.37 -12.26
C LEU A 222 -2.37 -0.88 -13.19
N ILE A 223 -2.80 -2.10 -12.97
CA ILE A 223 -3.87 -2.77 -13.70
C ILE A 223 -5.14 -2.62 -12.86
N GLY A 224 -6.19 -2.07 -13.47
CA GLY A 224 -7.48 -1.84 -12.85
C GLY A 224 -8.27 -3.11 -12.55
N PRO A 225 -9.28 -3.01 -11.68
CA PRO A 225 -10.19 -4.11 -11.41
C PRO A 225 -11.06 -4.46 -12.60
N ASN A 226 -11.64 -5.65 -12.57
CA ASN A 226 -12.57 -6.15 -13.60
C ASN A 226 -13.99 -5.58 -13.45
N THR A 227 -14.08 -4.29 -13.12
CA THR A 227 -15.31 -3.49 -12.92
C THR A 227 -15.10 -2.12 -13.52
N ASP A 228 -16.17 -1.45 -13.93
CA ASP A 228 -16.08 -0.10 -14.50
C ASP A 228 -15.24 0.81 -13.60
N THR A 229 -14.10 1.27 -14.09
CA THR A 229 -13.16 2.10 -13.34
C THR A 229 -12.95 3.43 -14.00
N PHE A 230 -12.95 4.47 -13.18
CA PHE A 230 -12.78 5.84 -13.62
C PHE A 230 -11.43 6.33 -13.12
N TYR A 231 -10.59 6.81 -14.03
CA TYR A 231 -9.26 7.33 -13.76
C TYR A 231 -9.22 8.82 -14.02
N ASN A 232 -8.71 9.58 -13.06
CA ASN A 232 -8.50 11.03 -13.15
C ASN A 232 -7.00 11.31 -13.26
N ILE A 233 -6.53 11.62 -14.46
CA ILE A 233 -5.10 11.87 -14.73
C ILE A 233 -4.80 13.34 -14.46
N THR A 234 -4.07 13.61 -13.37
CA THR A 234 -3.83 14.96 -12.86
C THR A 234 -2.42 15.47 -13.13
N ASP A 235 -1.43 14.58 -13.24
CA ASP A 235 -0.03 14.88 -13.56
C ASP A 235 0.60 13.70 -14.33
N THR A 236 1.91 13.72 -14.55
CA THR A 236 2.65 12.66 -15.23
C THR A 236 2.59 11.37 -14.41
N ASN A 237 2.02 10.30 -14.97
CA ASN A 237 1.87 8.99 -14.33
C ASN A 237 1.22 9.09 -12.94
N THR A 238 0.37 10.10 -12.74
CA THR A 238 -0.17 10.45 -11.43
C THR A 238 -1.63 10.82 -11.56
N GLY A 239 -2.43 10.35 -10.61
CA GLY A 239 -3.86 10.55 -10.65
C GLY A 239 -4.60 9.92 -9.49
N THR A 240 -5.91 9.95 -9.61
CA THR A 240 -6.84 9.26 -8.71
C THR A 240 -7.72 8.30 -9.50
N TYR A 241 -8.37 7.36 -8.82
CA TYR A 241 -9.34 6.47 -9.44
C TYR A 241 -10.43 6.01 -8.48
N GLY A 242 -11.52 5.50 -9.04
CA GLY A 242 -12.63 4.91 -8.30
C GLY A 242 -13.69 4.27 -9.18
N ASP A 243 -14.71 3.70 -8.55
CA ASP A 243 -15.80 2.91 -9.17
C ASP A 243 -16.84 3.74 -9.94
N SER A 244 -16.72 5.07 -9.89
CA SER A 244 -17.63 6.01 -10.51
C SER A 244 -16.99 7.39 -10.63
N LEU A 245 -17.50 8.21 -11.54
CA LEU A 245 -17.11 9.63 -11.64
C LEU A 245 -17.25 10.40 -10.30
N VAL A 246 -18.20 10.02 -9.43
CA VAL A 246 -18.39 10.66 -8.11
C VAL A 246 -17.31 10.23 -7.12
N ASN A 247 -16.83 8.98 -7.21
CA ASN A 247 -15.84 8.41 -6.32
C ASN A 247 -14.45 8.35 -6.95
N ILE A 248 -14.21 9.07 -8.06
CA ILE A 248 -12.95 9.04 -8.82
C ILE A 248 -11.73 9.50 -8.01
N GLY A 249 -11.95 10.12 -6.85
CA GLY A 249 -10.92 10.54 -5.89
C GLY A 249 -10.73 9.59 -4.71
N ALA A 250 -11.31 8.38 -4.73
CA ALA A 250 -11.26 7.45 -3.60
C ALA A 250 -9.85 6.87 -3.39
N ASN A 251 -9.16 6.52 -4.49
CA ASN A 251 -7.82 5.96 -4.46
C ASN A 251 -6.87 6.82 -5.29
N SER A 252 -5.56 6.70 -5.06
CA SER A 252 -4.53 7.45 -5.78
C SER A 252 -3.35 6.60 -6.23
N PHE A 253 -2.70 7.06 -7.29
CA PHE A 253 -1.47 6.46 -7.81
C PHE A 253 -0.46 7.54 -8.18
N ASN A 254 0.82 7.25 -7.97
CA ASN A 254 1.94 8.10 -8.35
C ASN A 254 3.03 7.27 -9.04
N ASN A 255 3.54 7.77 -10.17
CA ASN A 255 4.51 7.09 -11.03
C ASN A 255 4.03 5.75 -11.61
N PHE A 256 2.73 5.59 -11.86
CA PHE A 256 2.17 4.41 -12.55
C PHE A 256 1.69 4.75 -13.97
N GLN A 257 2.01 3.85 -14.90
CA GLN A 257 1.22 3.65 -16.12
C GLN A 257 -0.06 2.93 -15.74
N ILE A 258 -1.13 3.13 -16.51
CA ILE A 258 -2.44 2.55 -16.20
C ILE A 258 -2.87 1.62 -17.32
N GLN A 259 -3.34 0.45 -16.91
CA GLN A 259 -4.09 -0.48 -17.74
C GLN A 259 -5.47 -0.68 -17.11
N GLY A 260 -6.54 -0.62 -17.90
CA GLY A 260 -7.89 -0.96 -17.47
C GLY A 260 -8.09 -2.48 -17.31
N GLY A 261 -9.24 -2.86 -16.77
CA GLY A 261 -9.60 -4.24 -16.51
C GLY A 261 -10.29 -4.92 -17.68
N THR A 262 -11.36 -5.66 -17.37
CA THR A 262 -12.21 -6.34 -18.38
C THR A 262 -13.62 -5.73 -18.51
N ALA A 263 -13.88 -4.66 -17.79
CA ALA A 263 -15.13 -3.91 -17.80
C ALA A 263 -14.95 -2.58 -18.54
N ASP A 264 -15.99 -1.74 -18.59
CA ASP A 264 -15.88 -0.48 -19.33
C ASP A 264 -15.14 0.57 -18.48
N ASP A 265 -13.94 0.97 -18.91
CA ASP A 265 -13.12 1.93 -18.16
C ASP A 265 -13.16 3.33 -18.75
N THR A 266 -12.96 4.35 -17.92
CA THR A 266 -12.96 5.76 -18.33
C THR A 266 -11.71 6.49 -17.85
N PHE A 267 -10.98 7.09 -18.78
CA PHE A 267 -9.76 7.83 -18.53
C PHE A 267 -9.99 9.33 -18.77
N VAL A 268 -10.09 10.10 -17.70
CA VAL A 268 -10.33 11.55 -17.69
C VAL A 268 -8.98 12.27 -17.62
N PHE A 269 -8.65 13.09 -18.62
CA PHE A 269 -7.44 13.91 -18.59
C PHE A 269 -7.74 15.33 -18.15
N GLN A 270 -7.04 15.77 -17.11
CA GLN A 270 -7.24 17.11 -16.58
C GLN A 270 -6.51 18.17 -17.39
N ASN A 271 -7.05 19.40 -17.35
CA ASN A 271 -6.46 20.55 -18.02
C ASN A 271 -5.23 21.09 -17.26
N ASN A 272 -4.17 20.28 -17.21
CA ASN A 272 -2.89 20.61 -16.59
C ASN A 272 -1.75 20.47 -17.60
N ALA A 273 -0.84 21.46 -17.56
CA ALA A 273 0.61 21.44 -17.89
C ALA A 273 1.26 20.07 -18.16
N THR A 274 0.99 19.14 -17.25
CA THR A 274 1.79 17.95 -17.05
C THR A 274 0.97 16.66 -16.96
N ALA A 275 -0.36 16.73 -17.07
CA ALA A 275 -1.22 15.53 -17.08
C ALA A 275 -0.90 14.65 -18.30
N GLN A 276 -0.24 13.51 -18.07
CA GLN A 276 0.16 12.55 -19.09
C GLN A 276 0.36 11.17 -18.48
N ILE A 277 0.13 10.10 -19.25
CA ILE A 277 0.65 8.77 -18.92
C ILE A 277 1.74 8.45 -19.92
N SER A 278 2.96 8.22 -19.43
CA SER A 278 4.12 7.92 -20.26
C SER A 278 4.08 6.45 -20.68
N ASN A 279 4.35 6.16 -21.97
CA ASN A 279 4.35 4.80 -22.53
C ASN A 279 3.01 4.08 -22.53
N ASP A 280 1.94 4.86 -22.73
CA ASP A 280 0.65 4.40 -23.23
C ASP A 280 -0.38 4.10 -22.13
N ILE A 281 -1.66 4.23 -22.49
CA ILE A 281 -2.80 3.73 -21.72
C ILE A 281 -3.38 2.57 -22.48
N ASP A 282 -3.63 1.45 -21.80
CA ASP A 282 -4.42 0.36 -22.34
C ASP A 282 -5.78 0.32 -21.64
N GLY A 283 -6.89 0.46 -22.35
CA GLY A 283 -8.21 0.31 -21.75
C GLY A 283 -8.51 -1.12 -21.31
N GLY A 284 -7.77 -2.11 -21.82
CA GLY A 284 -7.98 -3.51 -21.49
C GLY A 284 -9.07 -4.12 -22.38
N ALA A 285 -10.00 -4.84 -21.78
CA ALA A 285 -11.19 -5.34 -22.47
C ALA A 285 -12.41 -4.59 -21.95
N GLY A 286 -13.40 -4.38 -22.80
CA GLY A 286 -14.54 -3.53 -22.43
C GLY A 286 -14.87 -2.61 -23.59
N THR A 287 -15.68 -1.60 -23.31
CA THR A 287 -15.85 -0.42 -24.17
C THR A 287 -15.26 0.77 -23.43
N ASP A 288 -14.01 1.08 -23.73
CA ASP A 288 -13.24 2.01 -22.94
C ASP A 288 -13.33 3.43 -23.50
N THR A 289 -13.34 4.39 -22.59
CA THR A 289 -13.64 5.79 -22.88
C THR A 289 -12.48 6.68 -22.50
N LEU A 290 -12.03 7.50 -23.43
CA LEU A 290 -11.18 8.65 -23.16
C LEU A 290 -12.04 9.90 -23.02
N ALA A 291 -11.94 10.56 -21.88
CA ALA A 291 -12.70 11.77 -21.56
C ALA A 291 -11.79 13.00 -21.34
N GLY A 292 -12.35 14.17 -21.64
CA GLY A 292 -11.73 15.46 -21.39
C GLY A 292 -11.97 16.00 -19.99
N SER A 293 -11.38 17.15 -19.71
CA SER A 293 -11.60 17.99 -18.55
C SER A 293 -12.94 18.75 -18.61
N LEU A 294 -13.29 19.48 -17.54
CA LEU A 294 -14.48 20.36 -17.53
C LEU A 294 -14.37 21.63 -18.41
N ALA A 295 -13.21 21.83 -19.04
CA ALA A 295 -12.89 22.96 -19.89
C ALA A 295 -12.74 22.51 -21.34
N ALA A 296 -12.69 23.46 -22.27
CA ALA A 296 -12.55 23.12 -23.68
C ALA A 296 -11.28 22.30 -23.95
N ASP A 297 -11.46 21.10 -24.49
CA ASP A 297 -10.37 20.19 -24.82
C ASP A 297 -10.14 20.09 -26.33
N THR A 298 -8.93 19.66 -26.69
CA THR A 298 -8.61 19.34 -28.08
C THR A 298 -8.02 17.94 -28.16
N PHE A 299 -8.75 17.05 -28.80
CA PHE A 299 -8.37 15.66 -29.04
C PHE A 299 -7.72 15.55 -30.43
N ASN A 300 -6.41 15.35 -30.50
CA ASN A 300 -5.67 15.13 -31.74
C ASN A 300 -5.43 13.62 -31.95
N ILE A 301 -6.25 13.00 -32.79
CA ILE A 301 -6.17 11.56 -33.09
C ILE A 301 -5.27 11.36 -34.31
N THR A 302 -4.03 10.93 -34.05
CA THR A 302 -2.97 10.86 -35.08
C THR A 302 -2.71 9.44 -35.59
N GLY A 303 -3.18 8.40 -34.88
CA GLY A 303 -3.11 6.98 -35.27
C GLY A 303 -4.46 6.27 -35.30
N THR A 304 -4.46 4.93 -35.37
CA THR A 304 -5.67 4.09 -35.14
C THR A 304 -5.95 3.89 -33.65
N THR A 305 -4.93 4.07 -32.81
CA THR A 305 -5.01 3.91 -31.36
C THR A 305 -4.29 5.06 -30.61
N SER A 306 -3.42 5.85 -31.25
CA SER A 306 -2.79 7.01 -30.61
C SER A 306 -3.67 8.27 -30.63
N VAL A 307 -4.00 8.79 -29.45
CA VAL A 307 -4.70 10.08 -29.25
C VAL A 307 -3.83 11.00 -28.40
N THR A 308 -3.52 12.18 -28.91
CA THR A 308 -2.91 13.25 -28.11
C THR A 308 -4.00 14.19 -27.63
N ILE A 309 -4.31 14.19 -26.33
CA ILE A 309 -5.14 15.26 -25.74
C ILE A 309 -4.24 16.47 -25.53
N THR A 310 -4.72 17.64 -25.95
CA THR A 310 -4.01 18.90 -25.70
C THR A 310 -4.83 19.74 -24.74
N PRO A 311 -4.39 19.81 -23.48
CA PRO A 311 -4.63 21.02 -22.70
C PRO A 311 -3.44 22.00 -22.69
N SER A 312 -2.21 21.73 -23.16
CA SER A 312 -1.27 20.78 -22.56
C SER A 312 0.15 20.94 -23.14
N ALA A 313 0.92 19.91 -23.53
CA ALA A 313 2.32 20.10 -24.00
C ALA A 313 2.70 19.37 -25.30
N GLY A 314 1.74 18.75 -26.00
CA GLY A 314 1.98 18.12 -27.30
C GLY A 314 2.85 16.86 -27.27
N VAL A 315 2.98 16.21 -26.10
CA VAL A 315 3.51 14.85 -25.99
C VAL A 315 2.34 13.88 -26.14
N ALA A 316 2.44 12.94 -27.09
CA ALA A 316 1.40 11.96 -27.35
C ALA A 316 1.46 10.83 -26.31
N THR A 317 0.34 10.54 -25.66
CA THR A 317 0.08 9.23 -25.06
C THR A 317 -0.43 8.34 -26.18
N ASN A 318 0.15 7.15 -26.44
CA ASN A 318 -0.58 6.22 -27.28
C ASN A 318 -1.69 5.60 -26.44
N LEU A 319 -2.84 5.36 -27.03
CA LEU A 319 -3.86 4.57 -26.39
C LEU A 319 -3.85 3.19 -27.08
N THR A 320 -4.26 2.18 -26.36
CA THR A 320 -4.67 0.88 -26.89
C THR A 320 -6.01 0.55 -26.26
N SER A 321 -6.85 -0.17 -26.99
CA SER A 321 -8.16 -0.62 -26.48
C SER A 321 -8.98 0.57 -25.93
N ILE A 322 -9.11 1.65 -26.72
CA ILE A 322 -10.00 2.76 -26.41
C ILE A 322 -10.97 2.89 -27.58
N GLU A 323 -12.24 2.62 -27.33
CA GLU A 323 -13.30 2.58 -28.35
C GLU A 323 -14.07 3.89 -28.44
N THR A 324 -14.10 4.67 -27.35
CA THR A 324 -14.91 5.88 -27.24
C THR A 324 -14.05 7.07 -26.86
N ILE A 325 -14.28 8.21 -27.52
CA ILE A 325 -13.78 9.51 -27.04
C ILE A 325 -14.99 10.39 -26.76
N ASP A 326 -15.05 10.90 -25.55
CA ASP A 326 -16.19 11.65 -25.03
C ASP A 326 -15.74 13.03 -24.53
N GLY A 327 -16.24 14.08 -25.18
CA GLY A 327 -16.07 15.46 -24.73
C GLY A 327 -17.13 15.90 -23.73
N ALA A 328 -18.31 15.26 -23.71
CA ALA A 328 -19.45 15.72 -22.92
C ALA A 328 -19.39 15.28 -21.43
N ASN A 329 -18.78 14.13 -21.16
CA ASN A 329 -18.71 13.54 -19.82
C ASN A 329 -17.37 13.85 -19.14
N ALA A 330 -17.25 15.08 -18.63
CA ALA A 330 -16.18 15.47 -17.72
C ALA A 330 -16.68 15.56 -16.27
N THR A 331 -15.89 15.04 -15.33
CA THR A 331 -16.03 15.29 -13.88
C THR A 331 -14.65 15.40 -13.25
N ASP A 332 -14.42 16.45 -12.46
CA ASP A 332 -13.08 16.87 -12.03
C ASP A 332 -12.63 16.26 -10.68
N ASP A 333 -13.50 16.12 -9.67
CA ASP A 333 -12.93 16.06 -8.31
C ASP A 333 -13.88 15.55 -7.21
N GLY A 334 -14.88 14.73 -7.52
CA GLY A 334 -15.88 14.33 -6.53
C GLY A 334 -16.91 15.44 -6.19
N THR A 335 -16.97 16.51 -6.98
CA THR A 335 -18.14 17.41 -7.01
C THR A 335 -19.25 16.81 -7.88
N THR A 336 -20.50 16.88 -7.42
CA THR A 336 -21.67 16.26 -8.08
C THR A 336 -22.11 16.95 -9.38
N THR A 337 -21.26 17.78 -10.00
CA THR A 337 -21.56 18.44 -11.27
C THR A 337 -21.07 17.58 -12.42
N VAL A 338 -22.02 16.90 -13.08
CA VAL A 338 -21.79 16.14 -14.30
C VAL A 338 -21.91 17.08 -15.50
N GLY A 339 -20.91 17.09 -16.37
CA GLY A 339 -20.99 17.67 -17.70
C GLY A 339 -19.86 18.67 -17.99
N ASP A 340 -19.32 18.56 -19.20
CA ASP A 340 -18.40 19.56 -19.74
C ASP A 340 -19.11 20.91 -19.97
N THR A 341 -18.40 22.00 -19.66
CA THR A 341 -18.82 23.37 -19.92
C THR A 341 -18.01 24.05 -21.03
N GLY A 342 -16.97 23.38 -21.49
CA GLY A 342 -16.13 23.69 -22.61
C GLY A 342 -16.80 23.45 -23.97
N ASN A 343 -16.05 23.77 -25.03
CA ASN A 343 -16.39 23.33 -26.37
C ASN A 343 -15.21 22.50 -26.86
N ASP A 344 -15.43 21.20 -27.06
CA ASP A 344 -14.34 20.32 -27.46
C ASP A 344 -14.10 20.32 -28.97
N ILE A 345 -12.85 20.08 -29.31
CA ILE A 345 -12.39 19.98 -30.69
C ILE A 345 -11.84 18.58 -30.92
N PHE A 346 -12.46 17.86 -31.86
CA PHE A 346 -11.98 16.55 -32.30
C PHE A 346 -11.24 16.68 -33.64
N ASN A 347 -9.91 16.59 -33.60
CA ASN A 347 -9.05 16.58 -34.77
C ASN A 347 -8.71 15.14 -35.15
N ILE A 348 -9.50 14.57 -36.05
CA ILE A 348 -9.50 13.13 -36.33
C ILE A 348 -8.85 12.83 -37.67
N ASN A 349 -7.94 11.86 -37.72
CA ASN A 349 -7.42 11.32 -38.98
C ASN A 349 -8.46 10.39 -39.66
N ASN A 350 -8.27 10.04 -40.94
CA ASN A 350 -9.21 9.14 -41.64
C ASN A 350 -9.17 7.66 -41.15
N ASN A 351 -8.43 7.35 -40.08
CA ASN A 351 -8.17 6.00 -39.61
C ASN A 351 -8.84 5.67 -38.26
N TRP A 352 -9.45 6.64 -37.57
CA TRP A 352 -10.23 6.38 -36.36
C TRP A 352 -11.51 5.61 -36.69
N SER A 353 -11.76 4.51 -35.98
CA SER A 353 -12.94 3.66 -36.16
C SER A 353 -13.86 3.59 -34.93
N GLY A 354 -13.52 4.30 -33.85
CA GLY A 354 -14.29 4.35 -32.60
C GLY A 354 -15.47 5.33 -32.63
N THR A 355 -16.16 5.42 -31.50
CA THR A 355 -17.29 6.34 -31.30
C THR A 355 -16.79 7.71 -30.82
N LEU A 356 -17.50 8.76 -31.21
CA LEU A 356 -17.27 10.12 -30.74
C LEU A 356 -18.55 10.61 -30.10
N ALA A 357 -18.46 11.07 -28.86
CA ALA A 357 -19.53 11.73 -28.13
C ALA A 357 -19.08 13.16 -27.79
N GLY A 358 -19.95 14.14 -28.02
CA GLY A 358 -19.67 15.57 -27.87
C GLY A 358 -20.84 16.42 -28.33
#